data_AF-A0A949KNZ7-F1
#
_entry.id   AF-A0A949KNZ7-F1
#
_cell.length_a   1.000
_cell.length_b   1.000
_cell.length_c   1.000
_cell.angle_alpha   90.00
_cell.angle_beta   90.00
_cell.angle_gamma   90.00
#
_symmetry.space_group_name_H-M   'P 1'
#
loop_
_entity.id
_entity.type
_entity.pdbx_description
1 polymer ?
#
loop_
_entity_poly.entity_id
_entity_poly.type
_entity_poly.pdbx_seq_one_letter_code
_entity_poly.pdbx_strand_id
1 'polypeptide(L)'
;MRGKFGAALVILVLALTLAACGGKKAPAPEGEPPAAQDAATAPETATAPEAKAAPETAPPEKNICLYLFWSHAPETAQELLAQVQKGQKFSLAAHEVMKPLPEGAARLNATCMPPSQLDPALAQRLQDLELGQISFLFDYQDGTALVMRTTDQYWRQGAELFKQGDYAQAEASLRRHLELHPDATAVWQTLSEALAAQGKNDQALEALNQALVYAPDNPAILNDQATLLSRAGRRVEALAVYERALGLAPGSPLLMHNLAWALLEQDQELSRAQELATQAVRLDPRQPRYWDTLGRIQKARGEYAEAVISLHRAASLGAQSQGNQQDLTDALLKLPPEVVARLSKSMQAPLPAKRAKATATAKTAPPQSGDPMGAGAAPLPAPPQAKPTAPSPVPAPAPTPASAPAAQEAPPQTAHTQAKLPAPAPTVPGYYILVGSFRTEVLAAGEMRRWRSRGQAVWMEWKQVSRKGDWVRVMLGPYQKRDDAVHNARAFRQKGFIKTYRILEK
;
A
#
# COMPACT_ATOMS: atom_id res chain seq x y z
N MET A 1 -67.92 32.24 17.24
CA MET A 1 -67.76 30.84 16.76
C MET A 1 -67.12 30.84 15.37
N ARG A 2 -66.85 29.68 14.77
CA ARG A 2 -66.40 29.52 13.37
C ARG A 2 -67.42 30.18 12.41
N GLY A 3 -67.07 30.68 11.22
CA GLY A 3 -65.78 30.74 10.54
C GLY A 3 -65.97 31.05 9.03
N LYS A 4 -64.93 30.82 8.21
CA LYS A 4 -64.83 31.11 6.75
C LYS A 4 -64.77 32.59 6.37
N PHE A 5 -63.60 33.03 5.90
CA PHE A 5 -63.34 33.42 4.50
C PHE A 5 -61.81 33.50 4.30
N GLY A 6 -61.29 33.11 3.13
CA GLY A 6 -59.85 32.95 2.94
C GLY A 6 -59.48 32.18 1.67
N ALA A 7 -59.68 32.80 0.52
CA ALA A 7 -59.11 32.41 -0.77
C ALA A 7 -58.09 33.50 -1.17
N ALA A 8 -57.03 33.28 -1.94
CA ALA A 8 -56.53 32.08 -2.64
C ALA A 8 -54.98 32.19 -2.81
N LEU A 9 -54.39 31.29 -3.61
CA LEU A 9 -52.96 31.24 -4.03
C LEU A 9 -51.95 30.89 -2.90
N VAL A 10 -50.92 30.05 -3.11
CA VAL A 10 -50.44 29.35 -4.33
C VAL A 10 -50.35 27.83 -4.08
N ILE A 11 -50.70 27.04 -5.09
CA ILE A 11 -50.69 25.56 -5.15
C ILE A 11 -49.38 25.14 -5.86
N LEU A 12 -48.48 24.32 -5.31
CA LEU A 12 -48.54 22.86 -5.07
C LEU A 12 -48.85 22.03 -6.33
N VAL A 13 -47.88 21.94 -7.25
CA VAL A 13 -47.93 21.16 -8.49
C VAL A 13 -46.97 19.96 -8.37
N LEU A 14 -47.31 18.72 -8.75
CA LEU A 14 -48.62 18.04 -8.83
C LEU A 14 -48.36 16.51 -8.91
N ALA A 15 -49.37 15.66 -8.69
CA ALA A 15 -49.26 14.21 -8.91
C ALA A 15 -50.38 13.67 -9.84
N LEU A 16 -49.97 12.86 -10.82
CA LEU A 16 -50.66 11.73 -11.49
C LEU A 16 -52.20 11.74 -11.75
N THR A 17 -52.55 11.64 -13.05
CA THR A 17 -53.77 11.02 -13.64
C THR A 17 -53.55 10.79 -15.15
N LEU A 18 -54.20 9.93 -15.95
CA LEU A 18 -54.99 8.67 -15.87
C LEU A 18 -55.24 8.24 -17.36
N ALA A 19 -55.54 7.01 -17.78
CA ALA A 19 -55.64 5.68 -17.15
C ALA A 19 -54.77 4.68 -17.98
N ALA A 20 -55.06 3.44 -18.40
CA ALA A 20 -56.18 2.47 -18.36
C ALA A 20 -55.60 1.04 -18.56
N CYS A 21 -56.29 -0.12 -18.63
CA CYS A 21 -57.72 -0.47 -18.56
C CYS A 21 -57.88 -1.93 -18.04
N GLY A 22 -58.96 -2.25 -17.29
CA GLY A 22 -59.30 -3.63 -16.84
C GLY A 22 -58.35 -4.23 -15.78
N GLY A 23 -58.67 -5.31 -15.05
CA GLY A 23 -59.89 -6.11 -14.89
C GLY A 23 -59.73 -7.02 -13.64
N LYS A 24 -60.82 -7.49 -12.99
CA LYS A 24 -60.75 -8.16 -11.67
C LYS A 24 -60.82 -9.70 -11.70
N LYS A 25 -60.26 -10.30 -10.62
CA LYS A 25 -60.45 -11.66 -10.04
C LYS A 25 -59.60 -12.84 -10.55
N ALA A 26 -59.19 -13.65 -9.59
CA ALA A 26 -58.72 -15.05 -9.71
C ALA A 26 -59.94 -16.02 -9.61
N PRO A 27 -59.83 -17.36 -9.80
CA PRO A 27 -58.93 -18.27 -9.05
C PRO A 27 -58.17 -19.31 -9.92
N ALA A 28 -57.58 -20.33 -9.29
CA ALA A 28 -56.93 -21.49 -9.92
C ALA A 28 -57.93 -22.55 -10.44
N PRO A 29 -57.44 -23.54 -11.19
CA PRO A 29 -57.73 -24.95 -10.87
C PRO A 29 -56.50 -25.88 -10.93
N GLU A 30 -56.72 -27.18 -10.68
CA GLU A 30 -55.73 -28.24 -10.43
C GLU A 30 -55.37 -29.08 -11.68
N GLY A 31 -54.42 -30.01 -11.55
CA GLY A 31 -54.14 -31.07 -12.53
C GLY A 31 -52.98 -32.01 -12.12
N GLU A 32 -53.28 -33.27 -11.81
CA GLU A 32 -52.29 -34.35 -11.57
C GLU A 32 -51.61 -34.83 -12.87
N PRO A 33 -50.51 -35.61 -12.78
CA PRO A 33 -50.66 -37.08 -12.95
C PRO A 33 -49.72 -37.88 -11.95
N PRO A 34 -49.47 -39.21 -12.05
CA PRO A 34 -49.89 -40.13 -10.98
C PRO A 34 -48.72 -40.95 -10.34
N ALA A 35 -49.06 -41.96 -9.52
CA ALA A 35 -48.16 -42.58 -8.53
C ALA A 35 -47.60 -43.99 -8.85
N ALA A 36 -46.57 -44.38 -8.07
CA ALA A 36 -46.06 -45.74 -7.78
C ALA A 36 -45.36 -46.47 -8.96
N GLN A 37 -44.44 -47.44 -8.77
CA GLN A 37 -44.31 -48.46 -7.70
C GLN A 37 -42.85 -48.79 -7.31
N ASP A 38 -42.70 -49.61 -6.25
CA ASP A 38 -41.44 -50.11 -5.68
C ASP A 38 -40.75 -51.21 -6.52
N ALA A 39 -39.43 -51.39 -6.36
CA ALA A 39 -38.83 -52.66 -5.89
C ALA A 39 -37.27 -52.66 -5.92
N ALA A 40 -36.69 -53.54 -5.11
CA ALA A 40 -35.27 -53.87 -4.93
C ALA A 40 -34.41 -53.96 -6.22
N THR A 41 -33.11 -53.65 -6.21
CA THR A 41 -32.07 -54.47 -5.55
C THR A 41 -30.69 -53.77 -5.50
N ALA A 42 -29.80 -54.23 -4.63
CA ALA A 42 -28.34 -54.04 -4.75
C ALA A 42 -27.72 -55.30 -5.41
N PRO A 43 -26.57 -55.23 -6.10
CA PRO A 43 -25.29 -55.05 -5.40
C PRO A 43 -24.19 -54.22 -6.13
N GLU A 44 -23.17 -53.87 -5.32
CA GLU A 44 -21.72 -53.77 -5.56
C GLU A 44 -21.07 -53.44 -6.93
N THR A 45 -19.96 -52.68 -6.83
CA THR A 45 -18.78 -52.64 -7.72
C THR A 45 -18.94 -52.16 -9.18
N ALA A 46 -18.65 -50.87 -9.39
CA ALA A 46 -17.90 -50.40 -10.56
C ALA A 46 -17.12 -49.11 -10.23
N THR A 47 -15.79 -49.11 -10.39
CA THR A 47 -14.98 -47.88 -10.33
C THR A 47 -15.13 -47.09 -11.63
N ALA A 48 -15.76 -45.92 -11.57
CA ALA A 48 -15.78 -44.98 -12.69
C ALA A 48 -14.42 -44.24 -12.82
N PRO A 49 -13.97 -43.89 -14.04
CA PRO A 49 -12.60 -43.46 -14.28
C PRO A 49 -12.34 -41.99 -13.88
N GLU A 50 -11.06 -41.68 -13.66
CA GLU A 50 -10.59 -40.31 -13.53
C GLU A 50 -11.01 -39.46 -14.74
N ALA A 51 -11.53 -38.26 -14.49
CA ALA A 51 -11.87 -37.29 -15.52
C ALA A 51 -10.57 -36.75 -16.15
N LYS A 52 -10.06 -37.47 -17.14
CA LYS A 52 -8.83 -37.16 -17.87
C LYS A 52 -8.90 -35.74 -18.43
N ALA A 53 -8.16 -34.82 -17.81
CA ALA A 53 -8.15 -33.42 -18.20
C ALA A 53 -7.83 -33.31 -19.70
N ALA A 54 -8.64 -32.53 -20.43
CA ALA A 54 -8.30 -32.17 -21.79
C ALA A 54 -6.96 -31.43 -21.78
N PRO A 55 -6.05 -31.67 -22.74
CA PRO A 55 -4.79 -30.96 -22.79
C PRO A 55 -5.08 -29.45 -22.94
N GLU A 56 -4.50 -28.62 -22.05
CA GLU A 56 -4.40 -27.19 -22.33
C GLU A 56 -3.66 -27.05 -23.66
N THR A 57 -4.36 -26.69 -24.73
CA THR A 57 -3.72 -26.33 -25.99
C THR A 57 -2.98 -25.03 -25.75
N ALA A 58 -1.68 -25.16 -25.47
CA ALA A 58 -0.82 -24.04 -25.12
C ALA A 58 -1.00 -22.91 -26.15
N PRO A 59 -1.31 -21.67 -25.70
CA PRO A 59 -1.44 -20.53 -26.61
C PRO A 59 -0.13 -20.37 -27.40
N PRO A 60 -0.19 -20.13 -28.72
CA PRO A 60 0.96 -20.32 -29.61
C PRO A 60 2.16 -19.47 -29.18
N GLU A 61 3.36 -20.05 -29.26
CA GLU A 61 4.64 -19.58 -28.68
C GLU A 61 5.22 -18.27 -29.27
N LYS A 62 4.38 -17.36 -29.75
CA LYS A 62 4.75 -16.21 -30.58
C LYS A 62 5.47 -15.06 -29.85
N ASN A 63 5.79 -15.21 -28.56
CA ASN A 63 6.58 -14.25 -27.79
C ASN A 63 7.63 -14.98 -26.93
N ILE A 64 8.61 -15.60 -27.59
CA ILE A 64 9.87 -16.00 -26.96
C ILE A 64 10.63 -14.72 -26.60
N CYS A 65 10.89 -14.52 -25.31
CA CYS A 65 11.65 -13.40 -24.79
C CYS A 65 13.01 -13.87 -24.25
N LEU A 66 14.01 -13.01 -24.34
CA LEU A 66 15.29 -13.17 -23.67
C LEU A 66 15.40 -12.12 -22.56
N TYR A 67 15.71 -12.57 -21.34
CA TYR A 67 16.03 -11.73 -20.20
C TYR A 67 17.55 -11.63 -20.13
N LEU A 68 18.10 -10.55 -20.68
CA LEU A 68 19.54 -10.37 -20.88
C LEU A 68 20.19 -9.79 -19.62
N PHE A 69 21.16 -10.52 -19.06
CA PHE A 69 22.16 -9.97 -18.13
C PHE A 69 23.47 -9.72 -18.87
N TRP A 70 24.12 -8.59 -18.59
CA TRP A 70 25.42 -8.22 -19.16
C TRP A 70 26.25 -7.41 -18.17
N SER A 71 27.57 -7.59 -18.20
CA SER A 71 28.53 -6.76 -17.46
C SER A 71 29.89 -6.67 -18.18
N HIS A 72 30.57 -5.54 -18.05
CA HIS A 72 31.98 -5.38 -18.44
C HIS A 72 32.94 -6.22 -17.56
N ALA A 73 32.49 -6.69 -16.40
CA ALA A 73 33.26 -7.52 -15.48
C ALA A 73 32.89 -9.01 -15.71
N PRO A 74 33.69 -9.80 -16.45
CA PRO A 74 33.35 -11.18 -16.82
C PRO A 74 33.11 -12.08 -15.61
N GLU A 75 33.80 -11.85 -14.50
CA GLU A 75 33.62 -12.53 -13.22
C GLU A 75 32.21 -12.35 -12.62
N THR A 76 31.53 -11.23 -12.92
CA THR A 76 30.15 -10.98 -12.47
C THR A 76 29.16 -11.89 -13.22
N ALA A 77 29.34 -12.04 -14.52
CA ALA A 77 28.53 -12.95 -15.34
C ALA A 77 28.80 -14.42 -14.98
N GLN A 78 30.05 -14.77 -14.64
CA GLN A 78 30.43 -16.08 -14.12
C GLN A 78 29.78 -16.39 -12.76
N GLU A 79 29.77 -15.46 -11.81
CA GLU A 79 29.12 -15.68 -10.51
C GLU A 79 27.60 -15.75 -10.64
N LEU A 80 26.96 -14.98 -11.52
CA LEU A 80 25.53 -15.14 -11.83
C LEU A 80 25.24 -16.54 -12.37
N LEU A 81 26.01 -17.01 -13.36
CA LEU A 81 25.89 -18.37 -13.89
C LEU A 81 26.05 -19.41 -12.77
N ALA A 82 27.05 -19.25 -11.90
CA ALA A 82 27.30 -20.14 -10.77
C ALA A 82 26.17 -20.12 -9.74
N GLN A 83 25.52 -18.98 -9.47
CA GLN A 83 24.37 -18.86 -8.57
C GLN A 83 23.14 -19.58 -9.12
N VAL A 84 22.83 -19.38 -10.40
CA VAL A 84 21.68 -20.05 -11.04
C VAL A 84 21.92 -21.56 -11.18
N GLN A 85 23.15 -22.00 -11.45
CA GLN A 85 23.53 -23.41 -11.41
C GLN A 85 23.43 -24.05 -10.01
N LYS A 86 23.54 -23.25 -8.93
CA LYS A 86 23.25 -23.68 -7.54
C LYS A 86 21.73 -23.72 -7.24
N GLY A 87 20.87 -23.39 -8.21
CA GLY A 87 19.40 -23.43 -8.10
C GLY A 87 18.73 -22.09 -7.76
N GLN A 88 19.48 -20.97 -7.71
CA GLN A 88 18.91 -19.65 -7.47
C GLN A 88 18.12 -19.17 -8.70
N LYS A 89 16.98 -18.48 -8.49
CA LYS A 89 16.18 -17.92 -9.59
C LYS A 89 16.96 -16.79 -10.29
N PHE A 90 16.93 -16.78 -11.62
CA PHE A 90 17.78 -15.91 -12.46
C PHE A 90 17.69 -14.43 -12.09
N SER A 91 16.49 -13.87 -11.98
CA SER A 91 16.30 -12.45 -11.66
C SER A 91 16.81 -12.09 -10.25
N LEU A 92 16.61 -12.98 -9.26
CA LEU A 92 17.13 -12.79 -7.89
C LEU A 92 18.65 -12.75 -7.88
N ALA A 93 19.29 -13.76 -8.48
CA ALA A 93 20.75 -13.82 -8.60
C ALA A 93 21.29 -12.60 -9.37
N ALA A 94 20.65 -12.22 -10.46
CA ALA A 94 21.02 -11.05 -11.26
C ALA A 94 20.95 -9.75 -10.43
N HIS A 95 19.89 -9.55 -9.65
CA HIS A 95 19.77 -8.39 -8.76
C HIS A 95 20.77 -8.42 -7.59
N GLU A 96 21.11 -9.60 -7.07
CA GLU A 96 22.12 -9.75 -6.02
C GLU A 96 23.54 -9.42 -6.53
N VAL A 97 23.95 -9.91 -7.71
CA VAL A 97 25.28 -9.60 -8.28
C VAL A 97 25.41 -8.16 -8.79
N MET A 98 24.32 -7.49 -9.16
CA MET A 98 24.35 -6.05 -9.51
C MET A 98 24.50 -5.15 -8.29
N LYS A 99 23.94 -5.53 -7.14
CA LYS A 99 23.86 -4.69 -5.93
C LYS A 99 25.18 -4.11 -5.41
N PRO A 100 26.35 -4.79 -5.44
CA PRO A 100 27.62 -4.22 -5.02
C PRO A 100 28.33 -3.37 -6.09
N LEU A 101 27.81 -3.30 -7.33
CA LEU A 101 28.49 -2.67 -8.45
C LEU A 101 28.13 -1.18 -8.62
N PRO A 102 29.04 -0.36 -9.18
CA PRO A 102 28.72 1.01 -9.63
C PRO A 102 27.64 1.02 -10.73
N GLU A 103 26.87 2.10 -10.81
CA GLU A 103 25.87 2.28 -11.86
C GLU A 103 26.48 2.13 -13.26
N GLY A 104 25.88 1.27 -14.08
CA GLY A 104 26.31 1.00 -15.46
C GLY A 104 27.43 -0.04 -15.64
N ALA A 105 28.06 -0.53 -14.55
CA ALA A 105 29.06 -1.61 -14.65
C ALA A 105 28.44 -2.96 -15.06
N ALA A 106 27.17 -3.17 -14.71
CA ALA A 106 26.32 -4.26 -15.18
C ALA A 106 24.91 -3.74 -15.52
N ARG A 107 24.16 -4.50 -16.33
CA ARG A 107 22.75 -4.26 -16.64
C ARG A 107 21.98 -5.57 -16.77
N LEU A 108 20.80 -5.61 -16.18
CA LEU A 108 19.74 -6.57 -16.49
C LEU A 108 18.69 -5.86 -17.35
N ASN A 109 18.32 -6.42 -18.51
CA ASN A 109 17.13 -5.95 -19.21
C ASN A 109 15.89 -6.47 -18.50
N ALA A 110 15.21 -5.59 -17.76
CA ALA A 110 13.98 -5.90 -17.05
C ALA A 110 12.75 -6.15 -17.97
N THR A 111 12.91 -6.05 -19.30
CA THR A 111 11.83 -6.22 -20.29
C THR A 111 12.13 -7.32 -21.30
N CYS A 112 11.09 -7.82 -21.97
CA CYS A 112 11.21 -8.84 -23.02
C CYS A 112 12.08 -8.36 -24.20
N MET A 113 13.30 -8.88 -24.35
CA MET A 113 14.07 -8.73 -25.59
C MET A 113 13.67 -9.82 -26.59
N PRO A 114 13.22 -9.48 -27.81
CA PRO A 114 13.01 -10.48 -28.86
C PRO A 114 14.37 -10.96 -29.42
N PRO A 115 14.52 -12.24 -29.80
CA PRO A 115 15.78 -12.77 -30.35
C PRO A 115 16.33 -12.01 -31.57
N SER A 116 15.48 -11.29 -32.31
CA SER A 116 15.86 -10.44 -33.45
C SER A 116 16.68 -9.19 -33.08
N GLN A 117 16.91 -8.92 -31.79
CA GLN A 117 17.84 -7.89 -31.32
C GLN A 117 19.25 -8.43 -31.00
N LEU A 118 19.48 -9.74 -31.17
CA LEU A 118 20.80 -10.36 -31.10
C LEU A 118 21.37 -10.61 -32.49
N ASP A 119 22.69 -10.86 -32.55
CA ASP A 119 23.34 -11.41 -33.73
C ASP A 119 22.64 -12.71 -34.19
N PRO A 120 22.40 -12.94 -35.51
CA PRO A 120 21.69 -14.12 -35.98
C PRO A 120 22.35 -15.46 -35.62
N ALA A 121 23.69 -15.55 -35.57
CA ALA A 121 24.38 -16.78 -35.20
C ALA A 121 24.35 -17.02 -33.68
N LEU A 122 24.35 -15.96 -32.88
CA LEU A 122 24.06 -16.05 -31.44
C LEU A 122 22.60 -16.46 -31.20
N ALA A 123 21.62 -15.85 -31.87
CA ALA A 123 20.21 -16.21 -31.76
C ALA A 123 19.96 -17.68 -32.14
N GLN A 124 20.59 -18.16 -33.23
CA GLN A 124 20.56 -19.56 -33.65
C GLN A 124 21.11 -20.52 -32.58
N ARG A 125 22.12 -20.12 -31.80
CA ARG A 125 22.68 -20.90 -30.68
C ARG A 125 21.84 -20.85 -29.40
N LEU A 126 20.82 -19.99 -29.35
CA LEU A 126 19.94 -19.78 -28.19
C LEU A 126 18.52 -20.32 -28.42
N GLN A 127 18.20 -20.78 -29.63
CA GLN A 127 16.85 -21.27 -30.01
C GLN A 127 16.37 -22.44 -29.13
N ASP A 128 17.31 -23.32 -28.72
CA ASP A 128 17.04 -24.62 -28.10
C ASP A 128 16.95 -24.55 -26.56
N LEU A 129 17.16 -23.37 -25.97
CA LEU A 129 16.85 -23.13 -24.55
C LEU A 129 15.34 -23.31 -24.32
N GLU A 130 14.93 -23.90 -23.21
CA GLU A 130 13.52 -23.93 -22.78
C GLU A 130 13.16 -22.71 -21.90
N LEU A 131 11.87 -22.48 -21.63
CA LEU A 131 11.44 -21.42 -20.71
C LEU A 131 12.02 -21.65 -19.30
N GLY A 132 12.67 -20.63 -18.74
CA GLY A 132 13.37 -20.68 -17.46
C GLY A 132 14.81 -21.21 -17.54
N GLN A 133 15.25 -21.75 -18.68
CA GLN A 133 16.66 -22.10 -18.88
C GLN A 133 17.53 -20.88 -19.18
N ILE A 134 18.81 -20.98 -18.85
CA ILE A 134 19.83 -19.95 -19.06
C ILE A 134 20.91 -20.38 -20.05
N SER A 135 21.49 -19.41 -20.76
CA SER A 135 22.54 -19.65 -21.75
C SER A 135 23.93 -19.91 -21.13
N PHE A 136 24.83 -20.39 -21.98
CA PHE A 136 26.27 -20.21 -21.81
C PHE A 136 26.64 -18.71 -21.77
N LEU A 137 27.86 -18.40 -21.28
CA LEU A 137 28.42 -17.04 -21.35
C LEU A 137 28.87 -16.70 -22.78
N PHE A 138 28.60 -15.48 -23.23
CA PHE A 138 29.02 -14.98 -24.53
C PHE A 138 29.43 -13.50 -24.48
N ASP A 139 30.22 -13.08 -25.45
CA ASP A 139 30.65 -11.69 -25.60
C ASP A 139 29.52 -10.83 -26.20
N TYR A 140 29.29 -9.66 -25.61
CA TYR A 140 28.25 -8.72 -26.02
C TYR A 140 28.67 -7.29 -25.63
N GLN A 141 28.64 -6.33 -26.57
CA GLN A 141 28.91 -4.91 -26.31
C GLN A 141 30.09 -4.67 -25.34
N ASP A 142 31.28 -5.18 -25.69
CA ASP A 142 32.52 -5.01 -24.91
C ASP A 142 32.47 -5.55 -23.46
N GLY A 143 31.60 -6.52 -23.19
CA GLY A 143 31.50 -7.24 -21.92
C GLY A 143 30.97 -8.67 -22.09
N THR A 144 30.74 -9.37 -20.98
CA THR A 144 30.20 -10.75 -20.97
C THR A 144 28.72 -10.75 -20.58
N ALA A 145 27.94 -11.58 -21.25
CA ALA A 145 26.51 -11.70 -21.09
C ALA A 145 26.02 -13.15 -20.99
N LEU A 146 24.80 -13.31 -20.45
CA LEU A 146 23.98 -14.50 -20.54
C LEU A 146 22.50 -14.11 -20.57
N VAL A 147 21.66 -14.98 -21.14
CA VAL A 147 20.20 -14.78 -21.20
C VAL A 147 19.46 -15.89 -20.46
N MET A 148 18.35 -15.56 -19.83
CA MET A 148 17.28 -16.53 -19.54
C MET A 148 16.23 -16.48 -20.66
N ARG A 149 15.83 -17.62 -21.23
CA ARG A 149 14.63 -17.66 -22.09
C ARG A 149 13.39 -17.57 -21.21
N THR A 150 12.50 -16.64 -21.51
CA THR A 150 11.31 -16.33 -20.72
C THR A 150 10.14 -15.94 -21.62
N THR A 151 8.98 -15.63 -21.04
CA THR A 151 7.94 -14.85 -21.72
C THR A 151 7.29 -13.84 -20.78
N ASP A 152 6.88 -12.69 -21.32
CA ASP A 152 6.02 -11.71 -20.64
C ASP A 152 4.52 -12.00 -20.88
N GLN A 153 4.20 -12.98 -21.73
CA GLN A 153 2.84 -13.36 -22.10
C GLN A 153 1.98 -13.69 -20.89
N TYR A 154 2.52 -14.38 -19.89
CA TYR A 154 1.81 -14.73 -18.65
C TYR A 154 1.40 -13.49 -17.83
N TRP A 155 2.24 -12.44 -17.80
CA TRP A 155 1.89 -11.16 -17.19
C TRP A 155 0.81 -10.44 -18.00
N ARG A 156 1.00 -10.31 -19.33
CA ARG A 156 0.02 -9.67 -20.22
C ARG A 156 -1.36 -10.35 -20.16
N GLN A 157 -1.39 -11.68 -20.17
CA GLN A 157 -2.61 -12.48 -20.04
C GLN A 157 -3.25 -12.30 -18.66
N GLY A 158 -2.47 -12.40 -17.58
CA GLY A 158 -2.97 -12.23 -16.22
C GLY A 158 -3.56 -10.84 -15.96
N ALA A 159 -2.87 -9.79 -16.41
CA ALA A 159 -3.33 -8.40 -16.29
C ALA A 159 -4.58 -8.10 -17.13
N GLU A 160 -4.79 -8.81 -18.26
CA GLU A 160 -5.98 -8.64 -19.09
C GLU A 160 -7.19 -9.40 -18.53
N LEU A 161 -7.01 -10.66 -18.12
CA LEU A 161 -8.03 -11.44 -17.40
C LEU A 161 -8.49 -10.74 -16.10
N PHE A 162 -7.55 -10.08 -15.40
CA PHE A 162 -7.87 -9.28 -14.22
C PHE A 162 -8.83 -8.11 -14.52
N LYS A 163 -8.63 -7.37 -15.62
CA LYS A 163 -9.55 -6.29 -16.05
C LYS A 163 -10.94 -6.83 -16.44
N GLN A 164 -10.98 -8.04 -16.99
CA GLN A 164 -12.21 -8.71 -17.42
C GLN A 164 -13.00 -9.30 -16.23
N GLY A 165 -12.37 -9.42 -15.06
CA GLY A 165 -12.96 -9.98 -13.85
C GLY A 165 -12.74 -11.49 -13.68
N ASP A 166 -11.98 -12.13 -14.59
CA ASP A 166 -11.65 -13.55 -14.56
C ASP A 166 -10.50 -13.86 -13.57
N TYR A 167 -10.69 -13.42 -12.32
CA TYR A 167 -9.64 -13.39 -11.29
C TYR A 167 -8.96 -14.74 -11.02
N ALA A 168 -9.66 -15.86 -11.19
CA ALA A 168 -9.11 -17.20 -11.02
C ALA A 168 -8.15 -17.59 -12.17
N GLN A 169 -8.46 -17.22 -13.42
CA GLN A 169 -7.56 -17.43 -14.56
C GLN A 169 -6.40 -16.41 -14.55
N ALA A 170 -6.68 -15.19 -14.08
CA ALA A 170 -5.67 -14.17 -13.83
C ALA A 170 -4.63 -14.69 -12.81
N GLU A 171 -5.07 -15.20 -11.66
CA GLU A 171 -4.19 -15.82 -10.65
C GLU A 171 -3.27 -16.90 -11.25
N ALA A 172 -3.81 -17.83 -12.04
CA ALA A 172 -3.02 -18.90 -12.66
C ALA A 172 -1.94 -18.34 -13.60
N SER A 173 -2.28 -17.34 -14.40
CA SER A 173 -1.34 -16.67 -15.33
C SER A 173 -0.27 -15.88 -14.58
N LEU A 174 -0.67 -15.12 -13.54
CA LEU A 174 0.25 -14.33 -12.72
C LEU A 174 1.26 -15.20 -11.96
N ARG A 175 0.83 -16.36 -11.44
CA ARG A 175 1.73 -17.34 -10.81
C ARG A 175 2.76 -17.92 -11.79
N ARG A 176 2.34 -18.31 -13.01
CA ARG A 176 3.25 -18.76 -14.08
C ARG A 176 4.31 -17.72 -14.48
N HIS A 177 4.01 -16.42 -14.34
CA HIS A 177 5.04 -15.37 -14.52
C HIS A 177 6.01 -15.28 -13.34
N LEU A 178 5.50 -15.33 -12.11
CA LEU A 178 6.31 -15.24 -10.87
C LEU A 178 7.22 -16.47 -10.66
N GLU A 179 6.93 -17.60 -11.28
CA GLU A 179 7.84 -18.75 -11.36
C GLU A 179 9.15 -18.42 -12.12
N LEU A 180 9.11 -17.46 -13.04
CA LEU A 180 10.26 -16.98 -13.81
C LEU A 180 10.86 -15.69 -13.20
N HIS A 181 10.00 -14.78 -12.73
CA HIS A 181 10.36 -13.45 -12.19
C HIS A 181 9.79 -13.25 -10.78
N PRO A 182 10.30 -13.95 -9.75
CA PRO A 182 9.78 -13.90 -8.37
C PRO A 182 9.93 -12.53 -7.70
N ASP A 183 10.74 -11.63 -8.25
CA ASP A 183 10.99 -10.25 -7.85
C ASP A 183 10.01 -9.22 -8.46
N ALA A 184 9.14 -9.64 -9.39
CA ALA A 184 8.25 -8.74 -10.12
C ALA A 184 7.12 -8.16 -9.23
N THR A 185 7.43 -7.13 -8.44
CA THR A 185 6.55 -6.59 -7.38
C THR A 185 5.18 -6.12 -7.87
N ALA A 186 5.09 -5.57 -9.08
CA ALA A 186 3.80 -5.18 -9.67
C ALA A 186 2.90 -6.39 -9.96
N VAL A 187 3.50 -7.54 -10.32
CA VAL A 187 2.79 -8.80 -10.58
C VAL A 187 2.27 -9.40 -9.27
N TRP A 188 3.04 -9.28 -8.19
CA TRP A 188 2.57 -9.62 -6.84
C TRP A 188 1.41 -8.71 -6.37
N GLN A 189 1.42 -7.41 -6.66
CA GLN A 189 0.28 -6.52 -6.37
C GLN A 189 -0.99 -6.96 -7.11
N THR A 190 -0.93 -7.16 -8.43
CA THR A 190 -2.10 -7.62 -9.20
C THR A 190 -2.56 -9.02 -8.80
N LEU A 191 -1.63 -9.92 -8.40
CA LEU A 191 -1.99 -11.21 -7.82
C LEU A 191 -2.74 -11.05 -6.49
N SER A 192 -2.28 -10.15 -5.61
CA SER A 192 -3.00 -9.79 -4.39
C SER A 192 -4.41 -9.26 -4.69
N GLU A 193 -4.56 -8.33 -5.64
CA GLU A 193 -5.87 -7.80 -6.02
C GLU A 193 -6.80 -8.90 -6.56
N ALA A 194 -6.28 -9.79 -7.42
CA ALA A 194 -7.02 -10.95 -7.95
C ALA A 194 -7.43 -11.94 -6.84
N LEU A 195 -6.57 -12.16 -5.84
CA LEU A 195 -6.87 -13.00 -4.68
C LEU A 195 -7.93 -12.35 -3.78
N ALA A 196 -7.82 -11.05 -3.50
CA ALA A 196 -8.77 -10.30 -2.69
C ALA A 196 -10.16 -10.20 -3.36
N ALA A 197 -10.21 -10.06 -4.69
CA ALA A 197 -11.46 -10.09 -5.44
C ALA A 197 -12.16 -11.46 -5.42
N GLN A 198 -11.40 -12.55 -5.27
CA GLN A 198 -11.90 -13.90 -4.98
C GLN A 198 -12.23 -14.14 -3.49
N GLY A 199 -12.07 -13.14 -2.62
CA GLY A 199 -12.24 -13.27 -1.17
C GLY A 199 -11.10 -13.99 -0.43
N LYS A 200 -10.02 -14.37 -1.13
CA LYS A 200 -8.84 -15.08 -0.59
C LYS A 200 -7.90 -14.13 0.18
N ASN A 201 -8.44 -13.39 1.14
CA ASN A 201 -7.77 -12.24 1.78
C ASN A 201 -6.40 -12.55 2.40
N ASP A 202 -6.24 -13.71 3.05
CA ASP A 202 -4.94 -14.09 3.65
C ASP A 202 -3.86 -14.39 2.60
N GLN A 203 -4.25 -15.00 1.47
CA GLN A 203 -3.35 -15.23 0.35
C GLN A 203 -3.00 -13.92 -0.36
N ALA A 204 -3.94 -12.97 -0.43
CA ALA A 204 -3.69 -11.63 -0.95
C ALA A 204 -2.69 -10.85 -0.08
N LEU A 205 -2.87 -10.88 1.25
CA LEU A 205 -1.90 -10.31 2.19
C LEU A 205 -0.52 -10.95 2.03
N GLU A 206 -0.43 -12.26 1.83
CA GLU A 206 0.86 -12.92 1.61
C GLU A 206 1.50 -12.53 0.27
N ALA A 207 0.73 -12.37 -0.81
CA ALA A 207 1.25 -11.84 -2.07
C ALA A 207 1.85 -10.42 -1.90
N LEU A 208 1.23 -9.56 -1.08
CA LEU A 208 1.83 -8.25 -0.74
C LEU A 208 3.04 -8.36 0.19
N ASN A 209 3.08 -9.33 1.11
CA ASN A 209 4.27 -9.60 1.92
C ASN A 209 5.46 -9.95 1.01
N GLN A 210 5.26 -10.82 0.02
CA GLN A 210 6.30 -11.15 -0.98
C GLN A 210 6.71 -9.92 -1.79
N ALA A 211 5.76 -9.07 -2.22
CA ALA A 211 6.08 -7.81 -2.89
C ALA A 211 6.96 -6.87 -2.01
N LEU A 212 6.71 -6.84 -0.70
CA LEU A 212 7.49 -6.07 0.29
C LEU A 212 8.85 -6.70 0.64
N VAL A 213 9.13 -7.97 0.29
CA VAL A 213 10.49 -8.51 0.40
C VAL A 213 11.43 -7.79 -0.58
N TYR A 214 10.95 -7.53 -1.80
CA TYR A 214 11.75 -6.91 -2.86
C TYR A 214 11.65 -5.37 -2.89
N ALA A 215 10.49 -4.80 -2.51
CA ALA A 215 10.28 -3.36 -2.43
C ALA A 215 9.74 -2.92 -1.06
N PRO A 216 10.53 -3.07 0.03
CA PRO A 216 10.06 -2.93 1.41
C PRO A 216 9.48 -1.57 1.79
N ASP A 217 9.93 -0.49 1.14
CA ASP A 217 9.50 0.89 1.39
C ASP A 217 8.68 1.47 0.22
N ASN A 218 7.99 0.63 -0.57
CA ASN A 218 7.06 1.10 -1.59
C ASN A 218 5.72 1.55 -0.96
N PRO A 219 5.34 2.84 -1.06
CA PRO A 219 4.11 3.35 -0.42
C PRO A 219 2.81 2.79 -1.01
N ALA A 220 2.81 2.34 -2.27
CA ALA A 220 1.64 1.74 -2.89
C ALA A 220 1.37 0.33 -2.33
N ILE A 221 2.39 -0.53 -2.31
CA ILE A 221 2.26 -1.89 -1.75
C ILE A 221 1.83 -1.84 -0.28
N LEU A 222 2.39 -0.90 0.50
CA LEU A 222 2.00 -0.67 1.90
C LEU A 222 0.54 -0.18 2.02
N ASN A 223 0.09 0.73 1.16
CA ASN A 223 -1.31 1.16 1.10
C ASN A 223 -2.27 -0.01 0.84
N ASP A 224 -1.92 -0.89 -0.08
CA ASP A 224 -2.76 -2.01 -0.48
C ASP A 224 -2.82 -3.05 0.65
N GLN A 225 -1.69 -3.28 1.33
CA GLN A 225 -1.59 -4.14 2.51
C GLN A 225 -2.44 -3.59 3.65
N ALA A 226 -2.34 -2.30 3.95
CA ALA A 226 -3.18 -1.64 4.95
C ALA A 226 -4.68 -1.72 4.62
N THR A 227 -5.02 -1.59 3.33
CA THR A 227 -6.41 -1.70 2.85
C THR A 227 -6.97 -3.11 3.05
N LEU A 228 -6.18 -4.15 2.76
CA LEU A 228 -6.59 -5.53 3.04
C LEU A 228 -6.63 -5.83 4.55
N LEU A 229 -5.70 -5.31 5.35
CA LEU A 229 -5.72 -5.44 6.80
C LEU A 229 -6.98 -4.81 7.42
N SER A 230 -7.44 -3.64 6.94
CA SER A 230 -8.70 -3.04 7.45
C SER A 230 -9.91 -3.91 7.10
N ARG A 231 -10.00 -4.39 5.84
CA ARG A 231 -11.07 -5.31 5.39
C ARG A 231 -11.08 -6.63 6.18
N ALA A 232 -9.91 -7.14 6.56
CA ALA A 232 -9.75 -8.33 7.39
C ALA A 232 -9.98 -8.06 8.91
N GLY A 233 -10.38 -6.85 9.31
CA GLY A 233 -10.62 -6.49 10.71
C GLY A 233 -9.35 -6.27 11.54
N ARG A 234 -8.16 -6.36 10.94
CA ARG A 234 -6.83 -6.16 11.57
C ARG A 234 -6.50 -4.66 11.67
N ARG A 235 -7.45 -3.88 12.18
CA ARG A 235 -7.52 -2.42 12.03
C ARG A 235 -6.35 -1.65 12.66
N VAL A 236 -5.81 -2.14 13.78
CA VAL A 236 -4.63 -1.54 14.45
C VAL A 236 -3.36 -1.71 13.60
N GLU A 237 -3.22 -2.86 12.94
CA GLU A 237 -2.10 -3.12 12.01
C GLU A 237 -2.28 -2.31 10.73
N ALA A 238 -3.50 -2.20 10.21
CA ALA A 238 -3.83 -1.35 9.06
C ALA A 238 -3.40 0.10 9.27
N LEU A 239 -3.73 0.71 10.44
CA LEU A 239 -3.24 2.05 10.78
C LEU A 239 -1.71 2.13 10.78
N ALA A 240 -1.02 1.20 11.45
CA ALA A 240 0.44 1.22 11.53
C ALA A 240 1.11 1.14 10.14
N VAL A 241 0.50 0.41 9.19
CA VAL A 241 0.99 0.32 7.80
C VAL A 241 0.63 1.58 7.00
N TYR A 242 -0.58 2.15 7.14
CA TYR A 242 -0.93 3.45 6.53
C TYR A 242 -0.02 4.59 7.01
N GLU A 243 0.30 4.65 8.31
CA GLU A 243 1.26 5.60 8.87
C GLU A 243 2.65 5.47 8.21
N ARG A 244 3.13 4.24 8.02
CA ARG A 244 4.40 3.98 7.32
C ARG A 244 4.35 4.42 5.87
N ALA A 245 3.28 4.09 5.15
CA ALA A 245 3.09 4.50 3.75
C ALA A 245 3.10 6.04 3.62
N LEU A 246 2.33 6.74 4.47
CA LEU A 246 2.27 8.20 4.46
C LEU A 246 3.59 8.84 4.91
N GLY A 247 4.33 8.24 5.85
CA GLY A 247 5.66 8.70 6.24
C GLY A 247 6.69 8.62 5.11
N LEU A 248 6.55 7.64 4.21
CA LEU A 248 7.39 7.48 3.01
C LEU A 248 6.95 8.38 1.84
N ALA A 249 5.65 8.68 1.72
CA ALA A 249 5.11 9.58 0.70
C ALA A 249 4.17 10.66 1.28
N PRO A 250 4.71 11.62 2.08
CA PRO A 250 3.91 12.59 2.83
C PRO A 250 3.17 13.63 1.96
N GLY A 251 3.44 13.67 0.66
CA GLY A 251 2.69 14.49 -0.31
C GLY A 251 1.49 13.80 -0.96
N SER A 252 1.19 12.53 -0.63
CA SER A 252 0.16 11.74 -1.33
C SER A 252 -1.24 11.96 -0.73
N PRO A 253 -2.18 12.60 -1.45
CA PRO A 253 -3.55 12.81 -0.96
C PRO A 253 -4.34 11.49 -0.84
N LEU A 254 -3.97 10.46 -1.62
CA LEU A 254 -4.56 9.13 -1.53
C LEU A 254 -4.25 8.47 -0.17
N LEU A 255 -2.99 8.56 0.29
CA LEU A 255 -2.58 8.00 1.58
C LEU A 255 -3.19 8.78 2.75
N MET A 256 -3.27 10.11 2.65
CA MET A 256 -3.99 10.95 3.61
C MET A 256 -5.48 10.57 3.71
N HIS A 257 -6.16 10.39 2.57
CA HIS A 257 -7.55 9.96 2.51
C HIS A 257 -7.78 8.58 3.12
N ASN A 258 -6.94 7.59 2.76
CA ASN A 258 -7.11 6.22 3.23
C ASN A 258 -6.80 6.08 4.74
N LEU A 259 -5.80 6.81 5.26
CA LEU A 259 -5.54 6.89 6.70
C LEU A 259 -6.69 7.62 7.44
N ALA A 260 -7.20 8.73 6.90
CA ALA A 260 -8.34 9.44 7.48
C ALA A 260 -9.61 8.57 7.52
N TRP A 261 -9.83 7.76 6.49
CA TRP A 261 -10.91 6.77 6.44
C TRP A 261 -10.73 5.67 7.49
N ALA A 262 -9.54 5.07 7.59
CA ALA A 262 -9.25 4.01 8.57
C ALA A 262 -9.33 4.49 10.03
N LEU A 263 -9.06 5.77 10.30
CA LEU A 263 -9.29 6.41 11.59
C LEU A 263 -10.79 6.61 11.88
N LEU A 264 -11.57 7.06 10.89
CA LEU A 264 -13.03 7.20 10.98
C LEU A 264 -13.72 5.85 11.24
N GLU A 265 -13.33 4.77 10.55
CA GLU A 265 -13.87 3.41 10.73
C GLU A 265 -13.67 2.87 12.17
N GLN A 266 -12.78 3.48 12.95
CA GLN A 266 -12.43 3.09 14.31
C GLN A 266 -12.91 4.08 15.39
N ASP A 267 -13.53 5.20 15.01
CA ASP A 267 -13.86 6.33 15.89
C ASP A 267 -12.63 6.85 16.67
N GLN A 268 -11.45 6.82 16.03
CA GLN A 268 -10.17 7.20 16.63
C GLN A 268 -9.62 8.49 16.03
N GLU A 269 -9.06 9.36 16.88
CA GLU A 269 -8.32 10.57 16.49
C GLU A 269 -9.05 11.42 15.43
N LEU A 270 -10.37 11.59 15.56
CA LEU A 270 -11.22 12.29 14.56
C LEU A 270 -10.72 13.71 14.23
N SER A 271 -10.02 14.36 15.16
CA SER A 271 -9.30 15.62 14.92
C SER A 271 -8.25 15.48 13.81
N ARG A 272 -7.37 14.50 13.95
CA ARG A 272 -6.30 14.18 12.98
C ARG A 272 -6.86 13.60 11.68
N ALA A 273 -7.91 12.79 11.75
CA ALA A 273 -8.62 12.31 10.56
C ALA A 273 -9.14 13.49 9.71
N GLN A 274 -9.75 14.50 10.35
CA GLN A 274 -10.23 15.70 9.66
C GLN A 274 -9.10 16.54 9.07
N GLU A 275 -7.96 16.68 9.77
CA GLU A 275 -6.78 17.35 9.26
C GLU A 275 -6.24 16.67 8.00
N LEU A 276 -6.10 15.35 8.01
CA LEU A 276 -5.65 14.55 6.87
C LEU A 276 -6.63 14.63 5.69
N ALA A 277 -7.93 14.47 5.93
CA ALA A 277 -8.94 14.60 4.88
C ALA A 277 -9.00 16.03 4.29
N THR A 278 -8.81 17.06 5.12
CA THR A 278 -8.73 18.47 4.69
C THR A 278 -7.48 18.72 3.84
N GLN A 279 -6.36 18.06 4.13
CA GLN A 279 -5.15 18.13 3.30
C GLN A 279 -5.32 17.39 1.98
N ALA A 280 -5.91 16.19 1.97
CA ALA A 280 -6.22 15.44 0.76
C ALA A 280 -7.12 16.25 -0.21
N VAL A 281 -8.20 16.84 0.32
CA VAL A 281 -9.12 17.73 -0.41
C VAL A 281 -8.43 19.00 -0.93
N ARG A 282 -7.43 19.52 -0.21
CA ARG A 282 -6.68 20.72 -0.64
C ARG A 282 -5.73 20.42 -1.80
N LEU A 283 -5.11 19.24 -1.79
CA LEU A 283 -4.18 18.77 -2.83
C LEU A 283 -4.91 18.34 -4.10
N ASP A 284 -6.03 17.60 -3.98
CA ASP A 284 -6.95 17.34 -5.09
C ASP A 284 -8.40 17.72 -4.73
N PRO A 285 -8.84 18.95 -5.04
CA PRO A 285 -10.20 19.41 -4.80
C PRO A 285 -11.22 18.93 -5.84
N ARG A 286 -10.85 18.07 -6.80
CA ARG A 286 -11.76 17.45 -7.78
C ARG A 286 -12.14 16.02 -7.42
N GLN A 287 -11.33 15.30 -6.65
CA GLN A 287 -11.59 13.90 -6.32
C GLN A 287 -12.81 13.74 -5.37
N PRO A 288 -13.93 13.11 -5.79
CA PRO A 288 -15.17 13.14 -5.01
C PRO A 288 -15.06 12.40 -3.66
N ARG A 289 -14.27 11.32 -3.62
CA ARG A 289 -14.07 10.49 -2.41
C ARG A 289 -13.43 11.23 -1.24
N TYR A 290 -12.56 12.21 -1.51
CA TYR A 290 -11.87 12.96 -0.47
C TYR A 290 -12.84 13.90 0.25
N TRP A 291 -13.73 14.55 -0.51
CA TRP A 291 -14.84 15.35 0.02
C TRP A 291 -15.86 14.50 0.79
N ASP A 292 -16.18 13.30 0.30
CA ASP A 292 -17.09 12.36 0.98
C ASP A 292 -16.54 11.94 2.36
N THR A 293 -15.25 11.62 2.42
CA THR A 293 -14.56 11.26 3.69
C THR A 293 -14.52 12.44 4.66
N LEU A 294 -14.14 13.64 4.19
CA LEU A 294 -14.13 14.84 5.01
C LEU A 294 -15.51 15.13 5.62
N GLY A 295 -16.57 15.01 4.80
CA GLY A 295 -17.94 15.23 5.23
C GLY A 295 -18.45 14.21 6.25
N ARG A 296 -18.07 12.94 6.11
CA ARG A 296 -18.40 11.89 7.10
C ARG A 296 -17.67 12.09 8.43
N ILE A 297 -16.40 12.49 8.41
CA ILE A 297 -15.64 12.82 9.63
C ILE A 297 -16.27 14.03 10.35
N GLN A 298 -16.66 15.06 9.60
CA GLN A 298 -17.39 16.20 10.13
C GLN A 298 -18.74 15.78 10.73
N LYS A 299 -19.50 14.88 10.07
CA LYS A 299 -20.75 14.32 10.61
C LYS A 299 -20.53 13.56 11.93
N ALA A 300 -19.47 12.75 12.01
CA ALA A 300 -19.11 12.00 13.23
C ALA A 300 -18.76 12.94 14.40
N ARG A 301 -18.07 14.05 14.12
CA ARG A 301 -17.74 15.10 15.11
C ARG A 301 -18.92 16.02 15.48
N GLY A 302 -20.07 15.90 14.82
CA GLY A 302 -21.22 16.79 15.02
C GLY A 302 -21.12 18.15 14.29
N GLU A 303 -20.13 18.31 13.41
CA GLU A 303 -19.91 19.50 12.57
C GLU A 303 -20.83 19.44 11.34
N TYR A 304 -22.16 19.44 11.61
CA TYR A 304 -23.17 19.11 10.61
C TYR A 304 -23.28 20.13 9.47
N ALA A 305 -22.98 21.41 9.70
CA ALA A 305 -23.05 22.43 8.65
C ALA A 305 -21.89 22.26 7.65
N GLU A 306 -20.70 22.00 8.16
CA GLU A 306 -19.49 21.69 7.42
C GLU A 306 -19.64 20.36 6.67
N ALA A 307 -20.20 19.33 7.34
CA ALA A 307 -20.51 18.04 6.74
C ALA A 307 -21.44 18.18 5.52
N VAL A 308 -22.52 18.96 5.63
CA VAL A 308 -23.43 19.24 4.50
C VAL A 308 -22.69 19.86 3.32
N ILE A 309 -21.80 20.83 3.56
CA ILE A 309 -21.00 21.47 2.50
C ILE A 309 -20.08 20.45 1.83
N SER A 310 -19.35 19.64 2.60
CA SER A 310 -18.42 18.63 2.08
C SER A 310 -19.13 17.49 1.33
N LEU A 311 -20.22 16.97 1.87
CA LEU A 311 -21.01 15.88 1.26
C LEU A 311 -21.72 16.34 -0.01
N HIS A 312 -22.33 17.53 -0.01
CA HIS A 312 -22.88 18.16 -1.22
C HIS A 312 -21.78 18.42 -2.26
N ARG A 313 -20.58 18.82 -1.83
CA ARG A 313 -19.45 19.00 -2.73
C ARG A 313 -19.03 17.68 -3.40
N ALA A 314 -18.97 16.58 -2.65
CA ALA A 314 -18.73 15.25 -3.21
C ALA A 314 -19.81 14.85 -4.23
N ALA A 315 -21.10 15.01 -3.90
CA ALA A 315 -22.21 14.75 -4.80
C ALA A 315 -22.10 15.58 -6.10
N SER A 316 -21.80 16.88 -5.99
CA SER A 316 -21.63 17.79 -7.14
C SER A 316 -20.46 17.44 -8.06
N LEU A 317 -19.52 16.61 -7.60
CA LEU A 317 -18.38 16.08 -8.35
C LEU A 317 -18.63 14.66 -8.88
N GLY A 318 -19.82 14.09 -8.66
CA GLY A 318 -20.19 12.76 -9.16
C GLY A 318 -20.00 11.61 -8.17
N ALA A 319 -20.00 11.86 -6.85
CA ALA A 319 -19.99 10.79 -5.85
C ALA A 319 -21.33 9.99 -5.84
N GLN A 320 -21.44 8.97 -6.70
CA GLN A 320 -22.62 8.11 -6.86
C GLN A 320 -22.82 7.07 -5.73
N SER A 321 -22.31 7.31 -4.51
CA SER A 321 -22.51 6.37 -3.40
C SER A 321 -23.84 6.63 -2.67
N GLN A 322 -24.63 5.58 -2.43
CA GLN A 322 -25.87 5.69 -1.65
C GLN A 322 -25.61 6.25 -0.23
N GLY A 323 -24.46 5.88 0.36
CA GLY A 323 -24.03 6.38 1.66
C GLY A 323 -23.88 7.91 1.70
N ASN A 324 -23.35 8.55 0.65
CA ASN A 324 -23.21 10.01 0.59
C ASN A 324 -24.57 10.73 0.72
N GLN A 325 -25.59 10.23 0.02
CA GLN A 325 -26.93 10.82 0.06
C GLN A 325 -27.60 10.60 1.43
N GLN A 326 -27.38 9.44 2.06
CA GLN A 326 -27.84 9.15 3.42
C GLN A 326 -27.13 10.06 4.43
N ASP A 327 -25.80 10.16 4.38
CA ASP A 327 -24.99 11.00 5.26
C ASP A 327 -25.34 12.49 5.14
N LEU A 328 -25.61 12.97 3.92
CA LEU A 328 -26.05 14.33 3.65
C LEU A 328 -27.45 14.59 4.25
N THR A 329 -28.36 13.62 4.12
CA THR A 329 -29.72 13.69 4.68
C THR A 329 -29.68 13.71 6.20
N ASP A 330 -28.91 12.81 6.82
CA ASP A 330 -28.67 12.79 8.28
C ASP A 330 -28.16 14.15 8.79
N ALA A 331 -27.14 14.71 8.14
CA ALA A 331 -26.54 15.98 8.55
C ALA A 331 -27.53 17.15 8.41
N LEU A 332 -28.33 17.19 7.34
CA LEU A 332 -29.40 18.18 7.16
C LEU A 332 -30.48 18.07 8.26
N LEU A 333 -30.88 16.86 8.65
CA LEU A 333 -31.89 16.62 9.70
C LEU A 333 -31.41 17.01 11.11
N LYS A 334 -30.10 17.21 11.33
CA LYS A 334 -29.53 17.71 12.60
C LYS A 334 -29.43 19.24 12.67
N LEU A 335 -29.72 19.96 11.58
CA LEU A 335 -29.57 21.42 11.51
C LEU A 335 -30.93 22.15 11.68
N PRO A 336 -30.95 23.34 12.31
CA PRO A 336 -32.15 24.17 12.34
C PRO A 336 -32.61 24.56 10.92
N PRO A 337 -33.94 24.66 10.66
CA PRO A 337 -34.46 24.99 9.33
C PRO A 337 -33.89 26.27 8.71
N GLU A 338 -33.58 27.29 9.52
CA GLU A 338 -32.94 28.52 9.06
C GLU A 338 -31.51 28.31 8.53
N VAL A 339 -30.78 27.36 9.09
CA VAL A 339 -29.41 27.01 8.68
C VAL A 339 -29.49 26.20 7.39
N VAL A 340 -30.42 25.24 7.32
CA VAL A 340 -30.71 24.50 6.08
C VAL A 340 -31.10 25.45 4.94
N ALA A 341 -31.96 26.45 5.19
CA ALA A 341 -32.35 27.45 4.19
C ALA A 341 -31.16 28.32 3.74
N ARG A 342 -30.30 28.76 4.67
CA ARG A 342 -29.07 29.52 4.37
C ARG A 342 -28.07 28.70 3.54
N LEU A 343 -27.81 27.45 3.93
CA LEU A 343 -26.94 26.53 3.19
C LEU A 343 -27.50 26.22 1.80
N SER A 344 -28.80 25.92 1.68
CA SER A 344 -29.47 25.66 0.40
C SER A 344 -29.30 26.82 -0.58
N LYS A 345 -29.53 28.07 -0.11
CA LYS A 345 -29.32 29.27 -0.92
C LYS A 345 -27.84 29.47 -1.32
N SER A 346 -26.90 29.12 -0.44
CA SER A 346 -25.46 29.21 -0.73
C SER A 346 -24.97 28.13 -1.69
N MET A 347 -25.60 26.95 -1.72
CA MET A 347 -25.24 25.84 -2.60
C MET A 347 -25.91 25.93 -3.97
N GLN A 348 -27.07 26.61 -4.05
CA GLN A 348 -27.75 26.96 -5.31
C GLN A 348 -27.10 28.16 -6.03
N ALA A 349 -26.23 28.92 -5.36
CA ALA A 349 -25.48 29.99 -6.00
C ALA A 349 -24.54 29.38 -7.08
N PRO A 350 -24.55 29.89 -8.34
CA PRO A 350 -23.65 29.40 -9.36
C PRO A 350 -22.19 29.51 -8.89
N LEU A 351 -21.45 28.39 -8.94
CA LEU A 351 -20.02 28.37 -8.61
C LEU A 351 -19.33 29.49 -9.41
N PRO A 352 -18.59 30.41 -8.76
CA PRO A 352 -18.08 31.60 -9.43
C PRO A 352 -17.17 31.18 -10.59
N ALA A 353 -17.61 31.52 -11.81
CA ALA A 353 -16.88 31.21 -13.02
C ALA A 353 -15.44 31.72 -12.87
N LYS A 354 -14.47 30.80 -12.95
CA LYS A 354 -13.09 31.05 -12.52
C LYS A 354 -12.55 32.35 -13.13
N ARG A 355 -11.77 33.11 -12.35
CA ARG A 355 -10.76 34.03 -12.90
C ARG A 355 -9.62 33.22 -13.55
N ALA A 356 -9.95 32.50 -14.62
CA ALA A 356 -8.99 31.81 -15.48
C ALA A 356 -8.33 32.85 -16.40
N LYS A 357 -7.31 33.53 -15.88
CA LYS A 357 -6.38 34.34 -16.68
C LYS A 357 -4.94 33.89 -16.47
N ALA A 358 -4.63 32.72 -17.03
CA ALA A 358 -3.32 32.37 -17.54
C ALA A 358 -3.56 31.69 -18.90
N THR A 359 -3.15 32.35 -19.99
CA THR A 359 -3.45 31.90 -21.35
C THR A 359 -2.47 30.84 -21.83
N ALA A 360 -2.97 29.66 -22.18
CA ALA A 360 -2.25 28.67 -22.96
C ALA A 360 -3.10 28.29 -24.18
N THR A 361 -2.66 28.67 -25.37
CA THR A 361 -3.36 28.40 -26.64
C THR A 361 -3.11 26.95 -27.08
N ALA A 362 -4.01 26.05 -26.72
CA ALA A 362 -4.00 24.69 -27.26
C ALA A 362 -4.49 24.70 -28.72
N LYS A 363 -3.59 24.43 -29.68
CA LYS A 363 -4.01 23.95 -31.01
C LYS A 363 -4.49 22.51 -30.88
N THR A 364 -5.64 22.20 -31.46
CA THR A 364 -6.22 20.85 -31.49
C THR A 364 -5.53 19.97 -32.55
N ALA A 365 -5.25 18.72 -32.18
CA ALA A 365 -4.94 17.60 -33.08
C ALA A 365 -5.70 16.35 -32.58
N PRO A 366 -6.06 15.39 -33.46
CA PRO A 366 -6.97 14.29 -33.13
C PRO A 366 -6.29 13.17 -32.30
N PRO A 367 -7.07 12.30 -31.64
CA PRO A 367 -6.53 11.20 -30.82
C PRO A 367 -5.95 10.07 -31.68
N GLN A 368 -4.89 9.44 -31.17
CA GLN A 368 -4.44 8.12 -31.59
C GLN A 368 -4.15 7.25 -30.38
N SER A 369 -4.43 5.96 -30.51
CA SER A 369 -4.25 4.91 -29.51
C SER A 369 -3.01 4.06 -29.81
N GLY A 370 -2.25 3.68 -28.79
CA GLY A 370 -1.17 2.70 -28.93
C GLY A 370 0.01 2.96 -27.99
N ASP A 371 0.16 2.12 -26.97
CA ASP A 371 1.41 1.89 -26.22
C ASP A 371 2.42 1.09 -27.10
N PRO A 372 3.67 0.75 -26.67
CA PRO A 372 4.29 0.99 -25.36
C PRO A 372 5.78 1.45 -25.37
N MET A 373 6.29 1.78 -24.16
CA MET A 373 7.70 1.76 -23.67
C MET A 373 8.85 2.47 -24.44
N GLY A 374 9.78 3.07 -23.68
CA GLY A 374 11.23 2.97 -24.01
C GLY A 374 12.13 4.21 -23.86
N ALA A 375 12.68 4.42 -22.65
CA ALA A 375 13.99 5.03 -22.34
C ALA A 375 14.38 6.47 -22.84
N GLY A 376 15.29 7.11 -22.09
CA GLY A 376 16.06 8.28 -22.54
C GLY A 376 15.81 9.58 -21.77
N ALA A 377 16.50 9.79 -20.63
CA ALA A 377 16.36 11.01 -19.82
C ALA A 377 17.70 11.55 -19.30
N ALA A 378 18.27 12.53 -19.99
CA ALA A 378 19.35 13.41 -19.51
C ALA A 378 19.47 14.65 -20.44
N PRO A 379 19.90 15.82 -19.95
CA PRO A 379 19.31 16.57 -18.84
C PRO A 379 18.70 17.91 -19.32
N LEU A 380 17.81 18.52 -18.54
CA LEU A 380 17.28 19.86 -18.83
C LEU A 380 18.30 20.97 -18.47
N PRO A 381 18.31 22.11 -19.19
CA PRO A 381 19.33 23.15 -19.04
C PRO A 381 19.16 24.01 -17.78
N ALA A 382 20.27 24.57 -17.31
CA ALA A 382 20.31 25.48 -16.17
C ALA A 382 19.66 26.87 -16.47
N PRO A 383 19.03 27.52 -15.48
CA PRO A 383 18.50 28.88 -15.62
C PRO A 383 19.61 29.94 -15.73
N PRO A 384 19.32 31.11 -16.36
CA PRO A 384 20.34 32.10 -16.68
C PRO A 384 20.86 32.88 -15.45
N GLN A 385 22.14 33.26 -15.51
CA GLN A 385 22.82 34.05 -14.49
C GLN A 385 22.42 35.54 -14.57
N ALA A 386 22.18 36.17 -13.42
CA ALA A 386 22.16 37.63 -13.28
C ALA A 386 23.52 38.12 -12.74
N LYS A 387 24.07 39.19 -13.33
CA LYS A 387 25.35 39.80 -12.93
C LYS A 387 25.17 40.99 -11.96
N PRO A 388 26.22 41.37 -11.20
CA PRO A 388 26.06 42.04 -9.91
C PRO A 388 26.12 43.57 -9.95
N THR A 389 25.67 44.18 -8.85
CA THR A 389 26.04 45.55 -8.43
C THR A 389 26.77 45.51 -7.09
N ALA A 390 27.61 46.52 -6.83
CA ALA A 390 28.67 46.51 -5.83
C ALA A 390 28.62 47.78 -4.92
N PRO A 391 29.37 47.85 -3.79
CA PRO A 391 28.81 48.40 -2.55
C PRO A 391 29.59 49.58 -1.92
N SER A 392 29.09 50.13 -0.80
CA SER A 392 29.84 50.76 0.32
C SER A 392 28.90 51.42 1.35
N PRO A 393 29.34 51.77 2.58
CA PRO A 393 30.43 51.21 3.39
C PRO A 393 29.98 50.86 4.84
N VAL A 394 30.93 50.42 5.68
CA VAL A 394 30.75 50.08 7.12
C VAL A 394 31.67 50.96 7.98
N PRO A 395 31.32 51.27 9.24
CA PRO A 395 32.29 51.53 10.30
C PRO A 395 32.27 50.44 11.41
N ALA A 396 33.45 50.10 11.91
CA ALA A 396 33.68 49.15 13.03
C ALA A 396 34.07 49.94 14.33
N PRO A 397 34.57 49.36 15.46
CA PRO A 397 35.66 48.38 15.56
C PRO A 397 35.46 47.23 16.58
N ALA A 398 36.52 46.43 16.78
CA ALA A 398 36.61 45.23 17.64
C ALA A 398 37.19 45.58 19.06
N PRO A 399 37.64 44.65 19.96
CA PRO A 399 38.45 43.43 19.72
C PRO A 399 37.98 42.13 20.41
N THR A 400 38.73 41.05 20.16
CA THR A 400 38.53 39.65 20.62
C THR A 400 39.31 39.32 21.90
N PRO A 401 39.26 38.06 22.40
CA PRO A 401 40.44 37.21 22.15
C PRO A 401 40.18 35.70 21.87
N ALA A 402 41.17 35.08 21.22
CA ALA A 402 41.62 33.67 21.34
C ALA A 402 40.67 32.47 21.05
N SER A 403 40.52 32.15 19.76
CA SER A 403 40.84 30.85 19.13
C SER A 403 40.54 29.50 19.82
N ALA A 404 39.66 28.70 19.18
CA ALA A 404 39.68 27.23 19.16
C ALA A 404 39.22 26.73 17.75
N PRO A 405 39.67 25.55 17.25
CA PRO A 405 39.57 25.22 15.83
C PRO A 405 38.31 24.44 15.39
N ALA A 406 37.93 24.66 14.13
CA ALA A 406 37.20 23.79 13.19
C ALA A 406 36.12 22.82 13.72
N ALA A 407 34.85 23.10 13.41
CA ALA A 407 33.77 22.11 13.46
C ALA A 407 33.78 21.20 12.22
N GLN A 408 33.30 19.97 12.38
CA GLN A 408 32.75 19.14 11.30
C GLN A 408 31.23 19.10 11.45
N GLU A 409 30.51 19.17 10.33
CA GLU A 409 29.05 19.28 10.32
C GLU A 409 28.36 17.92 10.57
N ALA A 410 27.18 17.95 11.18
CA ALA A 410 26.44 16.76 11.58
C ALA A 410 25.37 16.36 10.55
N PRO A 411 25.26 15.07 10.18
CA PRO A 411 24.10 14.54 9.47
C PRO A 411 22.80 14.66 10.30
N PRO A 412 21.62 14.72 9.65
CA PRO A 412 20.37 15.09 10.31
C PRO A 412 19.76 14.00 11.21
N GLN A 413 18.89 14.45 12.13
CA GLN A 413 18.20 13.60 13.11
C GLN A 413 16.97 12.93 12.47
N THR A 414 16.82 11.61 12.63
CA THR A 414 15.61 10.88 12.25
C THR A 414 14.52 11.01 13.31
N ALA A 415 13.30 11.36 12.87
CA ALA A 415 12.14 11.56 13.74
C ALA A 415 11.39 10.25 14.07
N HIS A 416 10.36 10.35 14.92
CA HIS A 416 9.56 9.22 15.43
C HIS A 416 8.55 8.66 14.40
N THR A 417 7.97 7.47 14.59
CA THR A 417 6.73 7.20 15.37
C THR A 417 6.82 5.80 16.04
N GLN A 418 6.81 5.64 17.36
CA GLN A 418 5.63 5.65 18.27
C GLN A 418 4.63 4.48 18.09
N ALA A 419 5.12 3.24 18.00
CA ALA A 419 4.28 2.05 18.27
C ALA A 419 4.07 1.87 19.78
N LYS A 420 2.80 1.76 20.22
CA LYS A 420 2.43 1.50 21.62
C LYS A 420 2.72 0.03 21.98
N LEU A 421 3.35 -0.21 23.12
CA LEU A 421 3.69 -1.53 23.62
C LEU A 421 2.44 -2.25 24.15
N PRO A 422 2.36 -3.59 24.01
CA PRO A 422 1.28 -4.37 24.63
C PRO A 422 1.33 -4.24 26.15
N ALA A 423 0.17 -4.43 26.79
CA ALA A 423 0.06 -4.43 28.25
C ALA A 423 1.07 -5.42 28.89
N PRO A 424 1.67 -5.06 30.05
CA PRO A 424 2.65 -5.92 30.69
C PRO A 424 2.01 -7.26 31.08
N ALA A 425 2.59 -8.36 30.60
CA ALA A 425 2.23 -9.70 31.06
C ALA A 425 2.48 -9.82 32.58
N PRO A 426 1.70 -10.64 33.32
CA PRO A 426 1.94 -10.86 34.74
C PRO A 426 3.36 -11.40 34.96
N THR A 427 4.13 -10.71 35.81
CA THR A 427 5.54 -11.05 36.06
C THR A 427 5.64 -12.41 36.73
N VAL A 428 6.44 -13.30 36.14
CA VAL A 428 6.72 -14.63 36.71
C VAL A 428 7.69 -14.47 37.88
N PRO A 429 7.47 -15.09 39.04
CA PRO A 429 8.34 -14.95 40.19
C PRO A 429 9.80 -15.35 39.89
N GLY A 430 10.76 -14.61 40.45
CA GLY A 430 12.19 -14.89 40.34
C GLY A 430 13.08 -13.65 40.18
N TYR A 431 14.33 -13.89 39.78
CA TYR A 431 15.34 -12.84 39.66
C TYR A 431 15.41 -12.26 38.24
N TYR A 432 15.57 -10.95 38.15
CA TYR A 432 15.57 -10.20 36.90
C TYR A 432 16.75 -9.24 36.81
N ILE A 433 17.41 -9.19 35.65
CA ILE A 433 18.46 -8.21 35.36
C ILE A 433 17.80 -6.94 34.81
N LEU A 434 17.73 -5.86 35.59
CA LEU A 434 17.32 -4.55 35.08
C LEU A 434 18.43 -3.99 34.20
N VAL A 435 18.16 -3.89 32.89
CA VAL A 435 19.10 -3.37 31.88
C VAL A 435 18.80 -1.94 31.45
N GLY A 436 17.55 -1.47 31.61
CA GLY A 436 17.17 -0.10 31.26
C GLY A 436 15.94 0.42 31.99
N SER A 437 15.79 1.75 32.02
CA SER A 437 14.59 2.44 32.50
C SER A 437 14.40 3.70 31.66
N PHE A 438 13.24 3.82 31.02
CA PHE A 438 12.98 4.75 29.94
C PHE A 438 11.75 5.61 30.22
N ARG A 439 11.74 6.86 29.72
CA ARG A 439 10.60 7.79 29.87
C ARG A 439 9.51 7.62 28.81
N THR A 440 9.73 6.81 27.79
CA THR A 440 8.77 6.57 26.72
C THR A 440 8.79 5.11 26.30
N GLU A 441 7.62 4.61 25.86
CA GLU A 441 7.46 3.26 25.33
C GLU A 441 8.39 2.98 24.14
N VAL A 442 8.60 3.97 23.26
CA VAL A 442 9.42 3.80 22.04
C VAL A 442 10.87 3.43 22.35
N LEU A 443 11.46 4.06 23.37
CA LEU A 443 12.84 3.79 23.79
C LEU A 443 12.94 2.41 24.45
N ALA A 444 11.95 2.04 25.27
CA ALA A 444 11.85 0.70 25.84
C ALA A 444 11.68 -0.36 24.74
N ALA A 445 10.82 -0.14 23.75
CA ALA A 445 10.59 -1.05 22.62
C ALA A 445 11.85 -1.26 21.79
N GLY A 446 12.64 -0.22 21.56
CA GLY A 446 13.95 -0.30 20.90
C GLY A 446 14.93 -1.21 21.65
N GLU A 447 15.07 -1.01 22.95
CA GLU A 447 15.93 -1.84 23.80
C GLU A 447 15.39 -3.28 23.92
N MET A 448 14.07 -3.47 24.02
CA MET A 448 13.44 -4.80 24.03
C MET A 448 13.72 -5.59 22.74
N ARG A 449 13.64 -4.94 21.57
CA ARG A 449 14.03 -5.57 20.28
C ARG A 449 15.52 -5.96 20.27
N ARG A 450 16.41 -5.07 20.77
CA ARG A 450 17.86 -5.33 20.88
C ARG A 450 18.20 -6.55 21.75
N TRP A 451 17.43 -6.83 22.79
CA TRP A 451 17.64 -8.00 23.66
C TRP A 451 16.96 -9.27 23.14
N ARG A 452 15.77 -9.16 22.52
CA ARG A 452 15.12 -10.30 21.85
C ARG A 452 15.97 -10.84 20.69
N SER A 453 16.62 -9.98 19.90
CA SER A 453 17.57 -10.41 18.86
C SER A 453 18.89 -11.01 19.39
N ARG A 454 19.08 -11.04 20.73
CA ARG A 454 20.16 -11.75 21.43
C ARG A 454 19.64 -13.03 22.13
N GLY A 455 18.46 -13.52 21.72
CA GLY A 455 17.82 -14.71 22.30
C GLY A 455 17.40 -14.56 23.76
N GLN A 456 17.35 -13.35 24.31
CA GLN A 456 17.02 -13.15 25.73
C GLN A 456 15.50 -13.03 25.92
N ALA A 457 14.99 -13.62 27.00
CA ALA A 457 13.64 -13.38 27.47
C ALA A 457 13.55 -11.96 28.08
N VAL A 458 12.75 -11.09 27.46
CA VAL A 458 12.67 -9.67 27.83
C VAL A 458 11.29 -9.30 28.34
N TRP A 459 11.28 -8.81 29.58
CA TRP A 459 10.12 -8.38 30.34
C TRP A 459 10.07 -6.86 30.48
N MET A 460 8.85 -6.36 30.68
CA MET A 460 8.54 -4.94 30.85
C MET A 460 7.77 -4.72 32.15
N GLU A 461 8.21 -3.75 32.95
CA GLU A 461 7.45 -3.23 34.11
C GLU A 461 7.17 -1.74 33.90
N TRP A 462 5.92 -1.33 34.08
CA TRP A 462 5.59 0.08 34.30
C TRP A 462 5.84 0.43 35.77
N LYS A 463 6.63 1.47 36.04
CA LYS A 463 6.79 2.00 37.39
C LYS A 463 6.53 3.50 37.44
N GLN A 464 5.54 3.88 38.22
CA GLN A 464 5.28 5.26 38.59
C GLN A 464 6.43 5.81 39.47
N VAL A 465 6.99 6.95 39.08
CA VAL A 465 8.10 7.61 39.80
C VAL A 465 7.77 9.08 40.03
N SER A 466 6.88 9.33 41.00
CA SER A 466 6.35 10.65 41.40
C SER A 466 5.49 11.35 40.33
N ARG A 467 5.06 12.59 40.63
CA ARG A 467 4.21 13.47 39.77
C ARG A 467 4.83 13.86 38.41
N LYS A 468 5.97 13.27 38.01
CA LYS A 468 6.68 13.57 36.75
C LYS A 468 6.53 12.48 35.67
N GLY A 469 5.58 11.56 35.86
CA GLY A 469 5.21 10.53 34.88
C GLY A 469 5.82 9.15 35.17
N ASP A 470 5.27 8.15 34.48
CA ASP A 470 5.65 6.75 34.64
C ASP A 470 6.88 6.39 33.80
N TRP A 471 7.67 5.43 34.28
CA TRP A 471 8.87 4.95 33.61
C TRP A 471 8.70 3.49 33.20
N VAL A 472 9.08 3.17 31.97
CA VAL A 472 9.08 1.81 31.44
C VAL A 472 10.42 1.15 31.73
N ARG A 473 10.41 0.05 32.46
CA ARG A 473 11.59 -0.72 32.85
C ARG A 473 11.75 -1.93 31.95
N VAL A 474 12.96 -2.14 31.44
CA VAL A 474 13.30 -3.30 30.61
C VAL A 474 14.19 -4.24 31.41
N MET A 475 13.77 -5.50 31.51
CA MET A 475 14.35 -6.52 32.38
C MET A 475 14.60 -7.83 31.62
N LEU A 476 15.66 -8.55 31.95
CA LEU A 476 15.96 -9.88 31.42
C LEU A 476 15.70 -10.95 32.48
N GLY A 477 15.03 -12.05 32.13
CA GLY A 477 14.67 -13.13 33.06
C GLY A 477 13.31 -13.77 32.74
N PRO A 478 12.70 -14.50 33.68
CA PRO A 478 13.17 -14.75 35.05
C PRO A 478 14.38 -15.71 35.08
N TYR A 479 15.23 -15.53 36.10
CA TYR A 479 16.26 -16.48 36.51
C TYR A 479 15.86 -17.09 37.86
N GLN A 480 16.01 -18.41 38.03
CA GLN A 480 15.59 -19.08 39.27
C GLN A 480 16.49 -18.76 40.47
N LYS A 481 17.79 -18.52 40.25
CA LYS A 481 18.73 -18.10 41.31
C LYS A 481 19.30 -16.73 41.03
N ARG A 482 19.53 -15.98 42.11
CA ARG A 482 20.12 -14.63 42.07
C ARG A 482 21.51 -14.63 41.44
N ASP A 483 22.29 -15.66 41.68
CA ASP A 483 23.67 -15.76 41.18
C ASP A 483 23.73 -16.07 39.69
N ASP A 484 22.74 -16.79 39.13
CA ASP A 484 22.62 -16.99 37.68
C ASP A 484 22.36 -15.65 36.96
N ALA A 485 21.51 -14.80 37.56
CA ALA A 485 21.24 -13.45 37.06
C ALA A 485 22.49 -12.55 37.18
N VAL A 486 23.25 -12.62 38.28
CA VAL A 486 24.52 -11.90 38.45
C VAL A 486 25.57 -12.39 37.45
N HIS A 487 25.68 -13.70 37.21
CA HIS A 487 26.63 -14.30 36.27
C HIS A 487 26.36 -13.81 34.84
N ASN A 488 25.12 -13.95 34.37
CA ASN A 488 24.71 -13.47 33.05
C ASN A 488 24.90 -11.95 32.90
N ALA A 489 24.56 -11.16 33.93
CA ALA A 489 24.80 -9.72 33.91
C ALA A 489 26.29 -9.34 33.85
N ARG A 490 27.18 -10.11 34.50
CA ARG A 490 28.64 -9.95 34.36
C ARG A 490 29.10 -10.29 32.93
N ALA A 491 28.62 -11.38 32.34
CA ALA A 491 28.94 -11.75 30.96
C ALA A 491 28.46 -10.70 29.94
N PHE A 492 27.25 -10.14 30.11
CA PHE A 492 26.76 -9.04 29.27
C PHE A 492 27.59 -7.76 29.42
N ARG A 493 28.09 -7.47 30.64
CA ARG A 493 28.97 -6.32 30.90
C ARG A 493 30.35 -6.51 30.27
N GLN A 494 30.93 -7.71 30.35
CA GLN A 494 32.20 -8.06 29.70
C GLN A 494 32.10 -7.98 28.17
N LYS A 495 30.97 -8.40 27.58
CA LYS A 495 30.67 -8.27 26.14
C LYS A 495 30.28 -6.84 25.73
N GLY A 496 30.36 -5.85 26.63
CA GLY A 496 30.05 -4.45 26.36
C GLY A 496 28.56 -4.13 26.13
N PHE A 497 27.66 -5.10 26.28
CA PHE A 497 26.23 -4.92 26.00
C PHE A 497 25.52 -4.05 27.05
N ILE A 498 26.05 -4.01 28.28
CA ILE A 498 25.58 -3.12 29.36
C ILE A 498 26.76 -2.49 30.10
N LYS A 499 26.62 -1.23 30.52
CA LYS A 499 27.62 -0.54 31.35
C LYS A 499 27.45 -0.84 32.85
N THR A 500 26.20 -0.98 33.28
CA THR A 500 25.76 -1.24 34.66
C THR A 500 24.50 -2.12 34.65
N TYR A 501 24.21 -2.81 35.75
CA TYR A 501 22.96 -3.54 35.97
C TYR A 501 22.51 -3.42 37.42
N ARG A 502 21.25 -3.76 37.68
CA ARG A 502 20.75 -4.06 39.02
C ARG A 502 19.92 -5.34 38.96
N ILE A 503 20.16 -6.28 39.87
CA ILE A 503 19.27 -7.43 40.02
C ILE A 503 18.05 -6.98 40.82
N LEU A 504 16.88 -7.36 40.32
CA LEU A 504 15.59 -7.22 41.00
C LEU A 504 15.06 -8.62 41.32
N GLU A 505 14.28 -8.70 42.38
CA GLU A 505 13.52 -9.88 42.81
C GLU A 505 12.03 -9.53 42.63
N LYS A 506 11.24 -10.51 42.18
CA LYS A 506 9.86 -10.36 41.73
C LYS A 506 9.02 -11.56 42.13
#